data_AF-A0A3D5J5N8-F1
#
_entry.id   AF-A0A3D5J5N8-F1
#
_cell.length_a   1.000
_cell.length_b   1.000
_cell.length_c   1.000
_cell.angle_alpha   90.00
_cell.angle_beta   90.00
_cell.angle_gamma   90.00
#
_symmetry.space_group_name_H-M   'P 1'
#
loop_
_entity.id
_entity.type
_entity.pdbx_description
1 polymer ?
#
loop_
_entity_poly.entity_id
_entity_poly.type
_entity_poly.pdbx_seq_one_letter_code
_entity_poly.pdbx_strand_id
1 'polypeptide(L)'
;IILSLDYQQPITILQRELSKLKLSVIYNLKIAAAVLPFSPFIGIFTIKAILNFDITEIISLRQVLIFAGITVILQLISLFFSAKLSAKNKDKNYMNWLLKANGSQINEAKSFLSEIEDFK
;
A
#
# COMPACT_ATOMS: atom_id res chain seq x y z
N ILE A 1 1.14 47.64 7.78
CA ILE A 1 1.78 46.36 8.19
C ILE A 1 0.79 45.27 7.85
N ILE A 2 0.83 44.78 6.60
CA ILE A 2 0.07 43.59 6.23
C ILE A 2 0.74 42.46 7.02
N LEU A 3 -0.02 41.87 7.94
CA LEU A 3 0.46 40.86 8.88
C LEU A 3 1.30 39.82 8.14
N SER A 4 2.56 39.68 8.52
CA SER A 4 3.39 38.52 8.19
C SER A 4 2.82 37.33 8.96
N LEU A 5 1.68 36.81 8.49
CA LEU A 5 1.06 35.61 9.03
C LEU A 5 2.08 34.48 8.93
N ASP A 6 2.38 33.87 10.08
CA ASP A 6 3.30 32.76 10.12
C ASP A 6 2.62 31.48 9.62
N TYR A 7 2.66 31.28 8.30
CA TYR A 7 2.14 30.08 7.66
C TYR A 7 3.05 28.86 7.83
N GLN A 8 4.27 28.99 8.37
CA GLN A 8 5.22 27.87 8.45
C GLN A 8 4.74 26.79 9.43
N GLN A 9 4.21 27.19 10.58
CA GLN A 9 3.69 26.24 11.56
C GLN A 9 2.53 25.39 11.00
N PRO A 10 1.47 25.94 10.38
CA PRO A 10 0.41 25.13 9.80
C PRO A 10 0.89 24.29 8.59
N ILE A 11 1.81 24.82 7.76
CA ILE A 11 2.37 24.08 6.61
C ILE A 11 3.16 22.86 7.08
N THR A 12 4.06 23.03 8.05
CA THR A 12 4.88 21.92 8.59
C THR A 12 4.03 20.83 9.25
N ILE A 13 2.95 21.21 9.93
CA ILE A 13 1.97 20.25 10.46
C ILE A 13 1.33 19.45 9.33
N LEU A 14 0.86 20.11 8.26
CA LEU A 14 0.23 19.42 7.13
C LEU A 14 1.21 18.49 6.40
N GLN A 15 2.44 18.94 6.13
CA GLN A 15 3.48 18.13 5.51
C GLN A 15 3.80 16.88 6.34
N ARG A 16 3.78 17.00 7.68
CA ARG A 16 3.98 15.88 8.61
C ARG A 16 2.84 14.87 8.53
N GLU A 17 1.59 15.31 8.52
CA GLU A 17 0.42 14.43 8.40
C GLU A 17 0.41 13.69 7.05
N LEU A 18 0.73 14.38 5.95
CA LEU A 18 0.88 13.76 4.62
C LEU A 18 1.99 12.70 4.59
N SER A 19 3.09 12.94 5.32
CA SER A 19 4.18 11.97 5.47
C SER A 19 3.74 10.71 6.24
N LYS A 20 2.95 10.87 7.30
CA LYS A 20 2.37 9.75 8.06
C LYS A 20 1.40 8.94 7.22
N LEU A 21 0.57 9.60 6.42
CA LEU A 21 -0.37 8.94 5.51
C LEU A 21 0.39 8.06 4.51
N LYS A 22 1.45 8.61 3.88
CA LYS A 22 2.33 7.86 2.96
C LYS A 22 2.92 6.61 3.60
N LEU A 23 3.42 6.72 4.83
CA LEU A 23 3.96 5.57 5.58
C LEU A 23 2.88 4.54 5.92
N SER A 24 1.67 4.98 6.26
CA SER A 24 0.54 4.11 6.57
C SER A 24 0.11 3.30 5.34
N VAL A 25 0.09 3.92 4.16
CA VAL A 25 -0.18 3.22 2.89
C VAL A 25 0.89 2.15 2.62
N ILE A 26 2.17 2.50 2.77
CA ILE A 26 3.27 1.53 2.60
C ILE A 26 3.14 0.36 3.57
N TYR A 27 2.77 0.63 4.82
CA TYR A 27 2.55 -0.40 5.84
C TYR A 27 1.40 -1.35 5.47
N ASN A 28 0.25 -0.81 5.06
CA ASN A 28 -0.89 -1.62 4.63
C ASN A 28 -0.56 -2.46 3.38
N LEU A 29 0.18 -1.90 2.43
CA LEU A 29 0.64 -2.64 1.24
C LEU A 29 1.60 -3.78 1.62
N LYS A 30 2.44 -3.61 2.65
CA LYS A 30 3.28 -4.70 3.17
C LYS A 30 2.45 -5.83 3.76
N ILE A 31 1.41 -5.51 4.52
CA ILE A 31 0.50 -6.52 5.06
C ILE A 31 -0.19 -7.25 3.91
N ALA A 32 -0.72 -6.52 2.92
CA ALA A 32 -1.33 -7.12 1.73
C ALA A 32 -0.35 -8.03 0.99
N ALA A 33 0.91 -7.59 0.80
CA ALA A 33 1.95 -8.41 0.19
C ALA A 33 2.23 -9.68 1.02
N ALA A 34 2.27 -9.60 2.35
CA ALA A 34 2.50 -10.76 3.22
C ALA A 34 1.37 -11.80 3.16
N VAL A 35 0.12 -11.36 2.95
CA VAL A 35 -1.05 -12.23 2.84
C VAL A 35 -1.18 -12.85 1.44
N LEU A 36 -0.67 -12.17 0.41
CA LEU A 36 -0.79 -12.56 -1.00
C LEU A 36 -0.51 -14.04 -1.29
N PRO A 37 0.56 -14.68 -0.76
CA PRO A 37 0.88 -16.08 -1.08
C PRO A 37 -0.22 -17.05 -0.67
N PHE A 38 -0.91 -16.73 0.41
CA PHE A 38 -1.96 -17.57 0.99
C PHE A 38 -3.33 -17.30 0.38
N SER A 39 -3.44 -16.32 -0.53
CA SER A 39 -4.72 -15.91 -1.13
C SER A 39 -5.52 -17.05 -1.79
N PRO A 40 -4.93 -18.07 -2.44
CA PRO A 40 -5.72 -19.17 -3.01
C PRO A 40 -6.48 -19.95 -1.93
N PHE A 41 -5.84 -20.20 -0.78
CA PHE A 41 -6.45 -20.92 0.33
C PHE A 41 -7.40 -20.04 1.13
N ILE A 42 -7.04 -18.78 1.37
CA ILE A 42 -7.95 -17.80 2.00
C ILE A 42 -9.23 -17.66 1.17
N GLY A 43 -9.14 -17.67 -0.16
CA GLY A 43 -10.28 -17.64 -1.07
C GLY A 43 -11.27 -18.78 -0.83
N ILE A 44 -10.77 -20.00 -0.64
CA ILE A 44 -11.60 -21.17 -0.33
C ILE A 44 -12.42 -20.94 0.95
N PHE A 45 -11.76 -20.52 2.03
CA PHE A 45 -12.43 -20.24 3.31
C PHE A 45 -13.41 -19.07 3.20
N THR A 46 -13.06 -18.04 2.43
CA THR A 46 -13.88 -16.84 2.25
C THR A 46 -15.17 -17.17 1.50
N ILE A 47 -15.09 -18.02 0.47
CA ILE A 47 -16.28 -18.44 -0.28
C ILE A 47 -17.22 -19.24 0.63
N LYS A 48 -16.67 -20.14 1.47
CA LYS A 48 -17.48 -20.84 2.47
C LYS A 48 -18.13 -19.87 3.45
N ALA A 49 -17.40 -18.87 3.95
CA ALA A 49 -17.91 -17.92 4.92
C ALA A 49 -19.01 -17.00 4.37
N ILE A 50 -18.92 -16.58 3.09
CA ILE A 50 -19.84 -15.61 2.49
C ILE A 50 -21.01 -16.29 1.76
N LEU A 51 -20.74 -17.38 1.03
CA LEU A 51 -21.72 -18.05 0.18
C LEU A 51 -22.28 -19.33 0.80
N ASN A 52 -21.81 -19.71 2.00
CA ASN A 52 -22.14 -20.97 2.68
C ASN A 52 -21.93 -22.21 1.78
N PHE A 53 -20.97 -22.11 0.85
CA PHE A 53 -20.68 -23.13 -0.14
C PHE A 53 -19.31 -23.75 0.15
N ASP A 54 -19.28 -25.06 0.39
CA ASP A 54 -18.04 -25.76 0.72
C ASP A 54 -17.31 -26.25 -0.54
N ILE A 55 -16.35 -25.44 -1.01
CA ILE A 55 -15.54 -25.81 -2.18
C ILE A 55 -14.62 -27.00 -1.86
N THR A 56 -14.35 -27.32 -0.60
CA THR A 56 -13.44 -28.42 -0.25
C THR A 56 -14.00 -29.78 -0.68
N GLU A 57 -15.31 -29.91 -0.83
CA GLU A 57 -15.98 -31.13 -1.30
C GLU A 57 -15.78 -31.39 -2.80
N ILE A 58 -15.50 -30.34 -3.58
CA ILE A 58 -15.33 -30.42 -5.05
C ILE A 58 -13.87 -30.25 -5.49
N ILE A 59 -12.98 -29.82 -4.60
CA ILE A 59 -11.57 -29.63 -4.92
C ILE A 59 -10.86 -30.98 -5.02
N SER A 60 -10.28 -31.24 -6.19
CA SER A 60 -9.42 -32.39 -6.43
C SER A 60 -7.99 -32.17 -5.94
N LEU A 61 -7.25 -33.25 -5.66
CA LEU A 61 -5.83 -33.19 -5.31
C LEU A 61 -4.99 -32.43 -6.36
N ARG A 62 -5.33 -32.56 -7.65
CA ARG A 62 -4.66 -31.83 -8.74
C ARG A 62 -4.81 -30.32 -8.59
N GLN A 63 -5.99 -29.84 -8.21
CA GLN A 63 -6.23 -28.40 -7.98
C GLN A 63 -5.47 -27.91 -6.75
N VAL A 64 -5.38 -28.72 -5.68
CA VAL A 64 -4.55 -28.38 -4.50
C VAL A 64 -3.08 -28.24 -4.90
N LEU A 65 -2.55 -29.13 -5.73
CA LEU A 65 -1.17 -29.03 -6.24
C LEU A 65 -0.96 -27.78 -7.10
N ILE A 66 -1.96 -27.39 -7.91
CA ILE A 66 -1.92 -26.13 -8.67
C ILE A 66 -1.90 -24.93 -7.71
N PHE A 67 -2.74 -24.93 -6.67
CA PHE A 67 -2.74 -23.86 -5.67
C PHE A 67 -1.42 -23.79 -4.90
N ALA A 68 -0.81 -24.92 -4.59
CA ALA A 68 0.53 -24.96 -3.99
C ALA A 68 1.58 -24.36 -4.93
N GLY A 69 1.56 -24.70 -6.23
CA GLY A 69 2.44 -24.09 -7.23
C GLY A 69 2.23 -22.58 -7.36
N ILE A 70 0.98 -22.11 -7.41
CA ILE A 70 0.62 -20.69 -7.43
C ILE A 70 1.12 -20.00 -6.15
N THR A 71 0.96 -20.63 -4.99
CA THR A 71 1.43 -20.10 -3.70
C THR A 71 2.93 -19.84 -3.72
N VAL A 72 3.74 -20.73 -4.29
CA VAL A 72 5.19 -20.53 -4.44
C VAL A 72 5.49 -19.32 -5.34
N ILE A 73 4.80 -19.19 -6.47
CA ILE A 73 4.98 -18.04 -7.37
C ILE A 73 4.60 -16.72 -6.66
N LEU A 74 3.45 -16.71 -5.98
CA LEU A 74 2.98 -15.56 -5.22
C LEU A 74 3.89 -15.24 -4.03
N GLN A 75 4.54 -16.23 -3.42
CA GLN A 75 5.55 -16.03 -2.38
C GLN A 75 6.75 -15.24 -2.92
N LEU A 76 7.24 -15.57 -4.11
CA LEU A 76 8.34 -14.80 -4.73
C LEU A 76 7.92 -13.35 -5.01
N ILE A 77 6.71 -13.16 -5.50
CA ILE A 77 6.13 -11.82 -5.75
C ILE A 77 5.99 -11.05 -4.42
N SER A 78 5.48 -11.69 -3.38
CA SER A 78 5.33 -11.13 -2.03
C SER A 78 6.66 -10.67 -1.45
N LEU A 79 7.72 -11.48 -1.59
CA LEU A 79 9.07 -11.13 -1.14
C LEU A 79 9.61 -9.92 -1.91
N PHE A 80 9.42 -9.89 -3.23
CA PHE A 80 9.80 -8.76 -4.06
C PHE A 80 9.12 -7.47 -3.59
N PHE A 81 7.80 -7.48 -3.41
CA PHE A 81 7.07 -6.30 -2.94
C PHE A 81 7.43 -5.94 -1.50
N SER A 82 7.60 -6.90 -0.60
CA SER A 82 7.98 -6.64 0.80
C SER A 82 9.35 -5.96 0.91
N ALA A 83 10.30 -6.34 0.07
CA ALA A 83 11.61 -5.70 -0.02
C ALA A 83 11.51 -4.26 -0.58
N LYS A 84 10.64 -4.05 -1.57
CA LYS A 84 10.44 -2.73 -2.21
C LYS A 84 9.66 -1.77 -1.31
N LEU A 85 8.59 -2.22 -0.65
CA LEU A 85 7.68 -1.47 0.24
C LEU A 85 8.31 -1.16 1.61
N SER A 86 9.55 -0.69 1.64
CA SER A 86 10.23 -0.27 2.87
C SER A 86 10.07 1.23 3.12
N ALA A 87 9.99 1.63 4.39
CA ALA A 87 10.01 3.05 4.78
C ALA A 87 11.26 3.78 4.25
N LYS A 88 12.39 3.06 4.08
CA LYS A 88 13.62 3.59 3.48
C LYS A 88 13.47 3.93 1.99
N ASN A 89 12.49 3.34 1.31
CA ASN A 89 12.23 3.55 -0.11
C ASN A 89 11.07 4.52 -0.36
N LYS A 90 10.51 5.15 0.69
CA LYS A 90 9.29 5.96 0.59
C LYS A 90 9.41 7.06 -0.47
N ASP A 91 10.58 7.66 -0.65
CA ASP A 91 10.77 8.81 -1.55
C ASP A 91 11.32 8.44 -2.93
N LYS A 92 11.47 7.14 -3.25
CA LYS A 92 11.93 6.71 -4.57
C LYS A 92 10.84 6.90 -5.63
N ASN A 93 11.24 7.24 -6.86
CA ASN A 93 10.32 7.50 -7.98
C ASN A 93 9.33 6.36 -8.25
N TYR A 94 9.76 5.10 -8.16
CA TYR A 94 8.85 3.96 -8.34
C TYR A 94 7.82 3.86 -7.20
N MET A 95 8.19 4.25 -5.97
CA MET A 95 7.28 4.27 -4.84
C MET A 95 6.28 5.42 -5.01
N ASN A 96 6.76 6.59 -5.46
CA ASN A 96 5.89 7.70 -5.83
C ASN A 96 4.97 7.35 -7.01
N TRP A 97 5.40 6.49 -7.95
CA TRP A 97 4.54 5.98 -9.03
C TRP A 97 3.50 4.97 -8.53
N LEU A 98 3.91 4.01 -7.70
CA LEU A 98 3.01 3.02 -7.08
C LEU A 98 1.97 3.72 -6.21
N LEU A 99 2.43 4.74 -5.47
CA LEU A 99 1.58 5.60 -4.67
C LEU A 99 0.82 6.61 -5.52
N LYS A 100 1.24 6.98 -6.75
CA LYS A 100 0.52 7.95 -7.60
C LYS A 100 -0.89 7.50 -7.93
N ALA A 101 -1.13 6.19 -8.04
CA ALA A 101 -2.46 5.62 -8.14
C ALA A 101 -3.38 5.95 -6.93
N ASN A 102 -2.79 6.40 -5.80
CA ASN A 102 -3.45 6.85 -4.57
C ASN A 102 -2.89 8.18 -4.00
N GLY A 103 -2.05 8.91 -4.74
CA GLY A 103 -1.02 9.76 -4.12
C GLY A 103 -0.41 10.82 -5.03
N SER A 104 -0.91 10.99 -6.26
CA SER A 104 -0.68 12.26 -6.97
C SER A 104 -1.19 13.41 -6.11
N GLN A 105 -2.36 13.24 -5.47
CA GLN A 105 -2.96 14.20 -4.54
C GLN A 105 -2.05 14.53 -3.35
N ILE A 106 -1.39 13.54 -2.73
CA ILE A 106 -0.49 13.76 -1.59
C ILE A 106 0.77 14.52 -2.03
N ASN A 107 1.29 14.21 -3.21
CA ASN A 107 2.51 14.85 -3.73
C ASN A 107 2.23 16.25 -4.29
N GLU A 108 1.09 16.46 -4.94
CA GLU A 108 0.57 17.75 -5.37
C GLU A 108 0.31 18.64 -4.16
N ALA A 109 -0.35 18.11 -3.11
CA ALA A 109 -0.55 18.84 -1.86
C ALA A 109 0.79 19.23 -1.20
N LYS A 110 1.79 18.35 -1.22
CA LYS A 110 3.14 18.70 -0.73
C LYS A 110 3.84 19.77 -1.57
N SER A 111 3.74 19.69 -2.90
CA SER A 111 4.32 20.70 -3.81
C SER A 111 3.68 22.05 -3.59
N PHE A 112 2.34 22.09 -3.56
CA PHE A 112 1.57 23.29 -3.30
C PHE A 112 1.89 23.91 -1.94
N LEU A 113 2.05 23.09 -0.90
CA LEU A 113 2.47 23.56 0.43
C LEU A 113 3.89 24.13 0.45
N SER A 114 4.81 23.54 -0.32
CA SER A 114 6.17 24.05 -0.47
C SER A 114 6.18 25.40 -1.20
N GLU A 115 5.35 25.56 -2.22
CA GLU A 115 5.21 26.83 -2.95
C GLU A 115 4.72 27.94 -2.01
N ILE A 116 3.76 27.66 -1.11
CA ILE A 116 3.31 28.64 -0.08
C ILE A 116 4.44 29.02 0.87
N GLU A 117 5.33 28.08 1.21
CA GLU A 117 6.50 28.34 2.06
C GLU A 117 7.51 29.27 1.37
N ASP A 118 7.69 29.12 0.05
CA ASP A 118 8.61 29.93 -0.77
C ASP A 118 8.10 31.37 -1.05
N PHE A 119 6.79 31.61 -0.95
CA PHE A 119 6.18 32.94 -1.12
C PHE A 119 6.39 33.89 0.09
N LYS A 120 6.98 33.40 1.18
CA LYS A 120 7.15 34.10 2.45
C LYS A 120 8.53 34.76 2.56
#